data_AF-A0A2T5JE86-F1
#
_entry.id   AF-A0A2T5JE86-F1
#
_cell.length_a   1.000
_cell.length_b   1.000
_cell.length_c   1.000
_cell.angle_alpha   90.00
_cell.angle_beta   90.00
_cell.angle_gamma   90.00
#
_symmetry.space_group_name_H-M   'P 1'
#
loop_
_entity.id
_entity.type
_entity.pdbx_description
1 polymer ?
#
loop_
_entity_poly.entity_id
_entity_poly.type
_entity_poly.pdbx_seq_one_letter_code
_entity_poly.pdbx_strand_id
1 'polypeptide(L)'
;MKTKASKNVNRTPEAESALKELFVDELKDIYWAEKHLATALPKIIKGATSEELKNTISTHLEETKGQITRLESVFESIGEKAAAKKCLAMEGLLKEATELLSDTDKGTEVRDVAIISAAQKVEHYEMASYGTLRTLAGTLGFSEAQSLLDETLAEEKNADSLLTQVAENYVNEAAAAEVE
;
A
#
# COMPACT_ATOMS: atom_id res chain seq x y z
N MET A 1 -9.18 -35.14 32.77
CA MET A 1 -9.34 -33.76 32.25
C MET A 1 -10.36 -33.79 31.12
N LYS A 2 -11.46 -33.06 31.25
CA LYS A 2 -12.57 -33.06 30.27
C LYS A 2 -12.23 -32.12 29.11
N THR A 3 -12.25 -32.65 27.90
CA THR A 3 -12.17 -31.92 26.63
C THR A 3 -13.34 -30.94 26.52
N LYS A 4 -13.07 -29.64 26.41
CA LYS A 4 -14.08 -28.64 26.06
C LYS A 4 -14.32 -28.71 24.55
N ALA A 5 -15.48 -29.24 24.18
CA ALA A 5 -15.99 -29.19 22.83
C ALA A 5 -16.04 -27.74 22.33
N SER A 6 -15.48 -27.50 21.14
CA SER A 6 -15.61 -26.25 20.41
C SER A 6 -17.09 -26.00 20.12
N LYS A 7 -17.63 -24.87 20.57
CA LYS A 7 -19.01 -24.47 20.29
C LYS A 7 -19.12 -24.12 18.81
N ASN A 8 -19.83 -24.94 18.05
CA ASN A 8 -20.35 -24.59 16.73
C ASN A 8 -21.21 -23.33 16.87
N VAL A 9 -20.69 -22.18 16.40
CA VAL A 9 -21.48 -20.97 16.23
C VAL A 9 -22.32 -21.17 14.97
N ASN A 10 -23.60 -21.42 15.19
CA ASN A 10 -24.61 -21.56 14.15
C ASN A 10 -24.79 -20.19 13.48
N ARG A 11 -24.17 -19.97 12.31
CA ARG A 11 -24.30 -18.74 11.53
C ARG A 11 -25.56 -18.84 10.66
N THR A 12 -26.52 -17.96 10.89
CA THR A 12 -27.72 -17.81 10.06
C THR A 12 -27.37 -17.29 8.66
N PRO A 13 -28.12 -17.64 7.60
CA PRO A 13 -27.70 -17.44 6.21
C PRO A 13 -27.93 -16.04 5.62
N GLU A 14 -28.54 -15.09 6.35
CA GLU A 14 -29.12 -13.88 5.74
C GLU A 14 -28.76 -12.54 6.43
N ALA A 15 -27.87 -12.55 7.42
CA ALA A 15 -27.17 -11.33 7.83
C ALA A 15 -25.76 -11.45 7.26
N GLU A 16 -25.42 -10.64 6.26
CA GLU A 16 -24.02 -10.45 5.91
C GLU A 16 -23.26 -10.12 7.20
N SER A 17 -22.20 -10.87 7.48
CA SER A 17 -21.44 -10.67 8.70
C SER A 17 -20.98 -9.20 8.74
N ALA A 18 -21.15 -8.49 9.87
CA ALA A 18 -20.59 -7.15 10.03
C ALA A 18 -19.07 -7.10 9.75
N LEU A 19 -18.39 -8.25 9.89
CA LEU A 19 -17.00 -8.42 9.49
C LEU A 19 -16.80 -8.46 7.96
N LYS A 20 -17.74 -9.05 7.21
CA LYS A 20 -17.74 -9.02 5.73
C LYS A 20 -17.97 -7.58 5.26
N GLU A 21 -18.93 -6.87 5.86
CA GLU A 21 -19.19 -5.46 5.55
C GLU A 21 -17.93 -4.60 5.76
N LEU A 22 -17.27 -4.74 6.92
CA LEU A 22 -16.00 -4.06 7.19
C LEU A 22 -14.91 -4.45 6.16
N PHE A 23 -14.74 -5.74 5.89
CA PHE A 23 -13.75 -6.22 4.91
C PHE A 23 -13.97 -5.60 3.52
N VAL A 24 -15.21 -5.57 3.05
CA VAL A 24 -15.55 -4.98 1.75
C VAL A 24 -15.31 -3.47 1.76
N ASP A 25 -15.63 -2.78 2.85
CA ASP A 25 -15.39 -1.34 2.96
C ASP A 25 -13.90 -0.97 3.00
N GLU A 26 -13.08 -1.74 3.71
CA GLU A 26 -11.61 -1.60 3.71
C GLU A 26 -11.02 -1.94 2.32
N LEU A 27 -11.59 -2.92 1.61
CA LEU A 27 -11.17 -3.26 0.25
C LEU A 27 -11.45 -2.12 -0.75
N LYS A 28 -12.59 -1.42 -0.60
CA LYS A 28 -12.90 -0.22 -1.39
C LYS A 28 -11.97 0.94 -1.09
N ASP A 29 -11.54 1.06 0.16
CA ASP A 29 -10.63 2.09 0.63
C ASP A 29 -9.24 1.91 0.02
N ILE A 30 -8.64 0.72 0.16
CA ILE A 30 -7.32 0.43 -0.42
C ILE A 30 -7.37 0.46 -1.96
N TYR A 31 -8.45 0.02 -2.60
CA TYR A 31 -8.61 0.13 -4.06
C TYR A 31 -8.65 1.58 -4.54
N TRP A 32 -9.19 2.51 -3.75
CA TRP A 32 -9.06 3.93 -4.07
C TRP A 32 -7.63 4.42 -3.86
N ALA A 33 -7.00 4.00 -2.75
CA ALA A 33 -5.65 4.40 -2.39
C ALA A 33 -4.65 4.07 -3.52
N GLU A 34 -4.64 2.83 -3.98
CA GLU A 34 -3.80 2.33 -5.08
C GLU A 34 -3.98 3.13 -6.38
N LYS A 35 -5.25 3.37 -6.75
CA LYS A 35 -5.56 4.16 -7.96
C LYS A 35 -5.09 5.60 -7.82
N HIS A 36 -5.17 6.17 -6.63
CA HIS A 36 -4.71 7.52 -6.39
C HIS A 36 -3.18 7.58 -6.38
N LEU A 37 -2.52 6.62 -5.74
CA LEU A 37 -1.06 6.45 -5.72
C LEU A 37 -0.51 6.33 -7.14
N ALA A 38 -1.07 5.45 -7.98
CA ALA A 38 -0.67 5.28 -9.38
C ALA A 38 -0.71 6.60 -10.19
N THR A 39 -1.61 7.54 -9.85
CA THR A 39 -1.66 8.87 -10.49
C THR A 39 -0.61 9.84 -9.96
N ALA A 40 -0.15 9.65 -8.71
CA ALA A 40 0.82 10.51 -8.05
C ALA A 40 2.28 10.11 -8.36
N LEU A 41 2.56 8.80 -8.44
CA LEU A 41 3.91 8.27 -8.67
C LEU A 41 4.65 8.89 -9.87
N PRO A 42 4.02 9.13 -11.05
CA PRO A 42 4.70 9.80 -12.16
C PRO A 42 5.24 11.21 -11.84
N LYS A 43 4.59 11.94 -10.93
CA LYS A 43 5.05 13.26 -10.46
C LYS A 43 6.22 13.10 -9.48
N ILE A 44 6.16 12.09 -8.61
CA ILE A 44 7.22 11.78 -7.65
C ILE A 44 8.50 11.35 -8.37
N ILE A 45 8.39 10.45 -9.36
CA ILE A 45 9.52 10.01 -10.21
C ILE A 45 10.20 11.21 -10.89
N LYS A 46 9.43 12.16 -11.41
CA LYS A 46 9.97 13.40 -12.01
C LYS A 46 10.61 14.35 -11.01
N GLY A 47 10.24 14.23 -9.73
CA GLY A 47 10.79 15.03 -8.64
C GLY A 47 12.14 14.51 -8.15
N ALA A 48 12.41 13.21 -8.32
CA ALA A 48 13.64 12.57 -7.88
C ALA A 48 14.85 12.97 -8.74
N THR A 49 16.02 12.97 -8.12
CA THR A 49 17.32 13.29 -8.74
C THR A 49 18.06 12.01 -9.11
N SER A 50 18.22 11.10 -8.15
CA SER A 50 18.90 9.82 -8.27
C SER A 50 18.20 8.89 -9.26
N GLU A 51 18.98 8.35 -10.21
CA GLU A 51 18.49 7.35 -11.16
C GLU A 51 18.05 6.06 -10.46
N GLU A 52 18.73 5.67 -9.37
CA GLU A 52 18.34 4.51 -8.59
C GLU A 52 16.96 4.70 -7.95
N LEU A 53 16.72 5.87 -7.34
CA LEU A 53 15.41 6.20 -6.76
C LEU A 53 14.31 6.24 -7.82
N LYS A 54 14.57 6.86 -8.98
CA LYS A 54 13.62 6.88 -10.10
C LYS A 54 13.26 5.48 -10.56
N ASN A 55 14.23 4.58 -10.66
CA ASN A 55 14.00 3.21 -11.08
C ASN A 55 13.19 2.44 -10.03
N THR A 56 13.52 2.56 -8.75
CA THR A 56 12.77 1.93 -7.65
C THR A 56 11.30 2.35 -7.67
N ILE A 57 11.00 3.65 -7.77
CA ILE A 57 9.63 4.16 -7.78
C ILE A 57 8.92 3.81 -9.11
N SER A 58 9.65 3.74 -10.23
CA SER A 58 9.07 3.33 -11.52
C SER A 58 8.67 1.86 -11.53
N THR A 59 9.48 0.99 -10.92
CA THR A 59 9.11 -0.43 -10.71
C THR A 59 7.86 -0.52 -9.85
N HIS A 60 7.84 0.19 -8.72
CA HIS A 60 6.68 0.20 -7.83
C HIS A 60 5.42 0.69 -8.55
N LEU A 61 5.48 1.71 -9.41
CA LEU A 61 4.33 2.12 -10.23
C LEU A 61 3.76 1.00 -11.11
N GLU A 62 4.60 0.13 -11.67
CA GLU A 62 4.10 -1.01 -12.44
C GLU A 62 3.52 -2.10 -11.53
N GLU A 63 4.09 -2.31 -10.35
CA GLU A 63 3.52 -3.17 -9.30
C GLU A 63 2.14 -2.65 -8.85
N THR A 64 2.01 -1.36 -8.50
CA THR A 64 0.75 -0.67 -8.16
C THR A 64 -0.34 -0.90 -9.21
N LYS A 65 0.00 -0.83 -10.51
CA LYS A 65 -0.98 -1.12 -11.58
C LYS A 65 -1.42 -2.58 -11.57
N GLY A 66 -0.49 -3.50 -11.32
CA GLY A 66 -0.79 -4.92 -11.14
C GLY A 66 -1.68 -5.16 -9.91
N GLN A 67 -1.39 -4.50 -8.80
CA GLN A 67 -2.14 -4.57 -7.55
C GLN A 67 -3.58 -4.06 -7.72
N ILE A 68 -3.81 -3.00 -8.49
CA ILE A 68 -5.16 -2.53 -8.87
C ILE A 68 -5.95 -3.63 -9.57
N THR A 69 -5.35 -4.31 -10.55
CA THR A 69 -5.99 -5.45 -11.24
C THR A 69 -6.20 -6.62 -10.29
N ARG A 70 -5.23 -6.88 -9.39
CA ARG A 70 -5.34 -7.95 -8.38
C ARG A 70 -6.51 -7.69 -7.42
N LEU A 71 -6.71 -6.46 -6.99
CA LEU A 71 -7.85 -6.06 -6.16
C LEU A 71 -9.18 -6.25 -6.89
N GLU A 72 -9.25 -6.00 -8.19
CA GLU A 72 -10.45 -6.31 -8.99
C GLU A 72 -10.77 -7.81 -8.98
N SER A 73 -9.76 -8.67 -9.08
CA SER A 73 -9.91 -10.12 -8.88
C SER A 73 -10.31 -10.49 -7.45
N VAL A 74 -9.81 -9.78 -6.43
CA VAL A 74 -10.25 -9.97 -5.03
C VAL A 74 -11.75 -9.68 -4.89
N PHE A 75 -12.24 -8.55 -5.42
CA PHE A 75 -13.67 -8.22 -5.44
C PHE A 75 -14.50 -9.31 -6.14
N GLU A 76 -14.06 -9.76 -7.32
CA GLU A 76 -14.75 -10.81 -8.08
C GLU A 76 -14.82 -12.13 -7.28
N SER A 77 -13.72 -12.54 -6.64
CA SER A 77 -13.63 -13.79 -5.87
C SER A 77 -14.60 -13.87 -4.68
N ILE A 78 -15.03 -12.72 -4.17
CA ILE A 78 -15.97 -12.60 -3.04
C ILE A 78 -17.41 -12.27 -3.49
N GLY A 79 -17.65 -12.21 -4.80
CA GLY A 79 -18.96 -11.89 -5.38
C GLY A 79 -19.36 -10.41 -5.27
N GLU A 80 -18.39 -9.51 -5.09
CA GLU A 80 -18.61 -8.08 -4.97
C GLU A 80 -18.16 -7.34 -6.24
N LYS A 81 -18.79 -6.21 -6.55
CA LYS A 81 -18.32 -5.34 -7.64
C LYS A 81 -17.21 -4.43 -7.12
N ALA A 82 -16.10 -4.36 -7.85
CA ALA A 82 -15.05 -3.40 -7.56
C ALA A 82 -15.60 -1.97 -7.51
N ALA A 83 -15.38 -1.31 -6.37
CA ALA A 83 -15.81 0.05 -6.11
C ALA A 83 -14.73 0.75 -5.29
N ALA A 84 -14.46 2.01 -5.61
CA ALA A 84 -13.49 2.82 -4.88
C ALA A 84 -14.22 3.71 -3.88
N LYS A 85 -13.76 3.75 -2.64
CA LYS A 85 -14.20 4.68 -1.59
C LYS A 85 -13.01 5.53 -1.20
N LYS A 86 -13.18 6.85 -1.19
CA LYS A 86 -12.08 7.79 -0.92
C LYS A 86 -11.35 7.45 0.38
N CYS A 87 -10.07 7.12 0.26
CA CYS A 87 -9.18 6.89 1.39
C CYS A 87 -8.61 8.21 1.91
N LEU A 88 -9.04 8.63 3.09
CA LEU A 88 -8.55 9.88 3.70
C LEU A 88 -7.09 9.77 4.17
N ALA A 89 -6.64 8.57 4.55
CA ALA A 89 -5.26 8.34 4.96
C ALA A 89 -4.30 8.52 3.78
N MET A 90 -4.55 7.82 2.67
CA MET A 90 -3.73 7.94 1.45
C MET A 90 -3.76 9.36 0.87
N GLU A 91 -4.92 10.04 0.87
CA GLU A 91 -4.97 11.46 0.47
C GLU A 91 -4.05 12.33 1.33
N GLY A 92 -4.06 12.12 2.66
CA GLY A 92 -3.19 12.82 3.59
C GLY A 92 -1.71 12.56 3.33
N LEU A 93 -1.33 11.29 3.14
CA LEU A 93 0.06 10.89 2.87
C LEU A 93 0.59 11.48 1.55
N LEU A 94 -0.22 11.43 0.49
CA LEU A 94 0.16 12.01 -0.82
C LEU A 94 0.21 13.54 -0.80
N LYS A 95 -0.60 14.17 0.06
CA LYS A 95 -0.52 15.61 0.32
C LYS A 95 0.79 15.95 1.03
N GLU A 96 1.15 15.21 2.09
CA GLU A 96 2.43 15.37 2.79
C GLU A 96 3.61 15.19 1.83
N ALA A 97 3.59 14.16 0.97
CA ALA A 97 4.60 13.94 -0.07
C ALA A 97 4.72 15.14 -1.02
N THR A 98 3.61 15.75 -1.39
CA THR A 98 3.59 16.93 -2.26
C THR A 98 4.15 18.17 -1.57
N GLU A 99 3.85 18.35 -0.27
CA GLU A 99 4.40 19.46 0.55
C GLU A 99 5.91 19.30 0.70
N LEU A 100 6.41 18.11 1.05
CA LEU A 100 7.85 17.81 1.12
C LEU A 100 8.58 18.06 -0.21
N LEU A 101 7.97 17.67 -1.32
CA LEU A 101 8.50 18.00 -2.66
C LEU A 101 8.51 19.50 -2.94
N SER A 102 7.63 20.29 -2.33
CA SER A 102 7.55 21.73 -2.56
C SER A 102 8.51 22.51 -1.67
N ASP A 103 8.81 21.96 -0.49
CA ASP A 103 9.69 22.54 0.53
C ASP A 103 11.17 22.18 0.33
N THR A 104 11.48 21.32 -0.65
CA THR A 104 12.85 20.92 -1.00
C THR A 104 13.22 21.38 -2.40
N ASP A 105 14.46 21.82 -2.57
CA ASP A 105 14.96 22.30 -3.86
C ASP A 105 15.02 21.20 -4.92
N LYS A 106 14.88 21.58 -6.19
CA LYS A 106 14.90 20.61 -7.29
C LYS A 106 16.33 20.16 -7.56
N GLY A 107 16.53 18.87 -7.80
CA GLY A 107 17.84 18.35 -8.18
C GLY A 107 18.78 18.12 -7.00
N THR A 108 18.28 18.25 -5.77
CA THR A 108 19.05 18.00 -4.54
C THR A 108 18.83 16.59 -4.03
N GLU A 109 19.80 16.09 -3.27
CA GLU A 109 19.75 14.81 -2.59
C GLU A 109 18.87 14.92 -1.33
N VAL A 110 18.80 16.10 -0.70
CA VAL A 110 17.82 16.38 0.37
C VAL A 110 16.39 16.15 -0.11
N ARG A 111 16.06 16.51 -1.36
CA ARG A 111 14.75 16.19 -1.93
C ARG A 111 14.55 14.69 -2.09
N ASP A 112 15.56 13.94 -2.49
CA ASP A 112 15.46 12.48 -2.62
C ASP A 112 15.22 11.81 -1.27
N VAL A 113 15.88 12.29 -0.19
CA VAL A 113 15.57 11.86 1.19
C VAL A 113 14.10 12.13 1.52
N ALA A 114 13.58 13.31 1.16
CA ALA A 114 12.19 13.67 1.42
C ALA A 114 11.21 12.79 0.64
N ILE A 115 11.52 12.44 -0.61
CA ILE A 115 10.76 11.49 -1.42
C ILE A 115 10.75 10.11 -0.76
N ILE A 116 11.91 9.58 -0.38
CA ILE A 116 12.01 8.26 0.26
C ILE A 116 11.21 8.23 1.55
N SER A 117 11.39 9.23 2.42
CA SER A 117 10.64 9.34 3.67
C SER A 117 9.12 9.34 3.44
N ALA A 118 8.63 10.04 2.41
CA ALA A 118 7.21 10.07 2.09
C ALA A 118 6.72 8.72 1.51
N ALA A 119 7.50 8.12 0.61
CA ALA A 119 7.18 6.83 0.00
C ALA A 119 7.12 5.72 1.06
N GLN A 120 8.08 5.63 1.98
CA GLN A 120 8.03 4.63 3.05
C GLN A 120 6.80 4.76 3.96
N LYS A 121 6.31 5.99 4.22
CA LYS A 121 5.05 6.18 4.96
C LYS A 121 3.84 5.63 4.21
N VAL A 122 3.83 5.74 2.88
CA VAL A 122 2.84 5.13 2.00
C VAL A 122 2.94 3.61 2.07
N GLU A 123 4.13 3.02 1.88
CA GLU A 123 4.33 1.57 1.97
C GLU A 123 3.87 1.00 3.32
N HIS A 124 4.20 1.67 4.43
CA HIS A 124 3.80 1.24 5.76
C HIS A 124 2.28 1.29 5.97
N TYR A 125 1.59 2.25 5.36
CA TYR A 125 0.12 2.28 5.36
C TYR A 125 -0.45 1.10 4.59
N GLU A 126 0.10 0.79 3.42
CA GLU A 126 -0.36 -0.31 2.56
C GLU A 126 -0.07 -1.67 3.21
N MET A 127 1.12 -1.86 3.78
CA MET A 127 1.48 -3.06 4.56
C MET A 127 0.51 -3.32 5.72
N ALA A 128 0.10 -2.27 6.45
CA ALA A 128 -0.87 -2.39 7.53
C ALA A 128 -2.27 -2.76 7.00
N SER A 129 -2.67 -2.15 5.89
CA SER A 129 -3.97 -2.37 5.23
C SER A 129 -4.07 -3.79 4.67
N TYR A 130 -3.11 -4.21 3.86
CA TYR A 130 -3.07 -5.56 3.28
C TYR A 130 -2.87 -6.65 4.33
N GLY A 131 -2.06 -6.43 5.36
CA GLY A 131 -1.93 -7.36 6.49
C GLY A 131 -3.26 -7.61 7.21
N THR A 132 -4.06 -6.55 7.37
CA THR A 132 -5.41 -6.61 7.94
C THR A 132 -6.37 -7.34 7.00
N LEU A 133 -6.49 -6.90 5.75
CA LEU A 133 -7.38 -7.48 4.74
C LEU A 133 -7.11 -8.97 4.52
N ARG A 134 -5.84 -9.37 4.38
CA ARG A 134 -5.44 -10.78 4.25
C ARG A 134 -5.95 -11.62 5.41
N THR A 135 -5.79 -11.12 6.64
CA THR A 135 -6.20 -11.84 7.86
C THR A 135 -7.72 -11.94 7.96
N LEU A 136 -8.44 -10.88 7.58
CA LEU A 136 -9.90 -10.86 7.52
C LEU A 136 -10.44 -11.83 6.45
N ALA A 137 -9.84 -11.85 5.26
CA ALA A 137 -10.20 -12.78 4.19
C ALA A 137 -10.10 -14.24 4.67
N GLY A 138 -9.01 -14.60 5.34
CA GLY A 138 -8.87 -15.95 5.93
C GLY A 138 -9.90 -16.26 7.01
N THR A 139 -10.25 -15.28 7.84
CA THR A 139 -11.28 -15.43 8.88
C THR A 139 -12.69 -15.64 8.30
N LEU A 140 -12.97 -14.99 7.17
CA LEU A 140 -14.23 -15.08 6.44
C LEU A 140 -14.32 -16.31 5.52
N GLY A 141 -13.20 -17.01 5.30
CA GLY A 141 -13.11 -18.19 4.44
C GLY A 141 -12.91 -17.85 2.95
N PHE A 142 -12.49 -16.62 2.63
CA PHE A 142 -12.19 -16.18 1.27
C PHE A 142 -10.74 -16.54 0.91
N SER A 143 -10.47 -17.82 0.68
CA SER A 143 -9.11 -18.34 0.47
C SER A 143 -8.41 -17.73 -0.75
N GLU A 144 -9.13 -17.48 -1.83
CA GLU A 144 -8.58 -16.86 -3.05
C GLU A 144 -8.19 -15.40 -2.78
N ALA A 145 -9.11 -14.59 -2.23
CA ALA A 145 -8.84 -13.24 -1.77
C ALA A 145 -7.63 -13.19 -0.82
N GLN A 146 -7.55 -14.11 0.15
CA GLN A 146 -6.43 -14.18 1.08
C GLN A 146 -5.09 -14.38 0.35
N SER A 147 -5.04 -15.28 -0.63
CA SER A 147 -3.80 -15.53 -1.40
C SER A 147 -3.39 -14.31 -2.22
N LEU A 148 -4.34 -13.67 -2.90
CA LEU A 148 -4.08 -12.48 -3.72
C LEU A 148 -3.60 -11.30 -2.86
N LEU A 149 -4.21 -11.09 -1.68
CA LEU A 149 -3.81 -10.04 -0.75
C LEU A 149 -2.44 -10.31 -0.11
N ASP A 150 -2.05 -11.57 0.07
CA ASP A 150 -0.71 -11.94 0.56
C ASP A 150 0.38 -11.67 -0.49
N GLU A 151 0.07 -11.85 -1.77
CA GLU A 151 0.96 -11.51 -2.89
C GLU A 151 1.23 -10.01 -2.92
N THR A 152 0.19 -9.16 -2.89
CA THR A 152 0.38 -7.70 -2.80
C THR A 152 1.17 -7.30 -1.55
N LEU A 153 0.85 -7.87 -0.38
CA LEU A 153 1.59 -7.59 0.85
C LEU A 153 3.08 -7.93 0.75
N ALA A 154 3.46 -8.92 -0.06
CA ALA A 154 4.86 -9.26 -0.29
C ALA A 154 5.55 -8.25 -1.21
N GLU A 155 4.85 -7.72 -2.21
CA GLU A 155 5.32 -6.64 -3.08
C GLU A 155 5.60 -5.37 -2.27
N GLU A 156 4.68 -4.90 -1.40
CA GLU A 156 4.89 -3.66 -0.64
C GLU A 156 6.05 -3.77 0.35
N LYS A 157 6.22 -4.93 0.97
CA LYS A 157 7.38 -5.20 1.84
C LYS A 157 8.69 -5.12 1.06
N ASN A 158 8.68 -5.58 -0.18
CA ASN A 158 9.85 -5.51 -1.05
C ASN A 158 10.11 -4.06 -1.49
N ALA A 159 9.07 -3.30 -1.84
CA ALA A 159 9.17 -1.89 -2.19
C ALA A 159 9.80 -1.07 -1.03
N ASP A 160 9.30 -1.20 0.21
CA ASP A 160 9.87 -0.54 1.39
C ASP A 160 11.34 -0.95 1.64
N SER A 161 11.66 -2.23 1.48
CA SER A 161 13.02 -2.74 1.60
C SER A 161 13.97 -2.12 0.55
N LEU A 162 13.50 -1.95 -0.70
CA LEU A 162 14.27 -1.30 -1.75
C LEU A 162 14.45 0.20 -1.47
N LEU A 163 13.41 0.89 -1.00
CA LEU A 163 13.50 2.29 -0.58
C LEU A 163 14.51 2.48 0.56
N THR A 164 14.51 1.58 1.55
CA THR A 164 15.50 1.57 2.63
C THR A 164 16.92 1.41 2.10
N GLN A 165 17.13 0.48 1.16
CA GLN A 165 18.45 0.29 0.54
C GLN A 165 18.93 1.54 -0.20
N VAL A 166 18.06 2.22 -0.95
CA VAL A 166 18.41 3.48 -1.64
C VAL A 166 18.80 4.57 -0.64
N ALA A 167 18.07 4.67 0.48
CA ALA A 167 18.37 5.64 1.54
C ALA A 167 19.74 5.37 2.18
N GLU A 168 20.01 4.13 2.57
CA GLU A 168 21.22 3.74 3.30
C GLU A 168 22.48 3.73 2.42
N ASN A 169 22.38 3.30 1.17
CA ASN A 169 23.56 3.09 0.31
C ASN A 169 24.12 4.38 -0.29
N TYR A 170 23.29 5.41 -0.46
CA TYR A 170 23.70 6.59 -1.22
C TYR A 170 23.01 7.87 -0.77
N VAL A 171 21.67 7.91 -0.78
CA VAL A 171 20.94 9.17 -0.74
C VAL A 171 21.14 9.92 0.58
N ASN A 172 21.18 9.23 1.72
CA ASN A 172 21.40 9.88 3.01
C ASN A 172 22.82 10.45 3.16
N GLU A 173 23.84 9.72 2.71
CA GLU A 173 25.23 10.19 2.78
C GLU A 173 25.47 11.37 1.84
N ALA A 174 24.90 11.30 0.62
CA ALA A 174 25.01 12.36 -0.37
C ALA A 174 24.29 13.65 0.10
N ALA A 175 23.07 13.52 0.63
CA ALA A 175 22.32 14.65 1.21
C ALA A 175 23.04 15.28 2.41
N ALA A 176 23.69 14.48 3.27
CA ALA A 176 24.43 15.00 4.42
C ALA A 176 25.71 15.78 4.02
N ALA A 177 26.25 15.52 2.83
CA ALA A 177 27.41 16.22 2.28
C ALA A 177 27.03 17.42 1.40
N GLU A 178 25.74 17.62 1.12
CA GLU A 178 25.23 18.71 0.30
C GLU A 178 25.40 20.05 1.03
N VAL A 179 25.90 21.06 0.31
CA VAL A 179 26.11 22.41 0.85
C VAL A 179 25.13 23.35 0.15
N GLU A 180 24.35 24.09 0.94
CA GLU A 180 23.42 25.14 0.46
C GLU A 180 24.11 26.20 -0.42
#